data_AF-Q92KH0-F1
#
_entry.id   AF-Q92KH0-F1
#
_cell.length_a   1.000
_cell.length_b   1.000
_cell.length_c   1.000
_cell.angle_alpha   90.00
_cell.angle_beta   90.00
_cell.angle_gamma   90.00
#
_symmetry.space_group_name_H-M   'P 1'
#
loop_
_entity.id
_entity.type
_entity.pdbx_description
1 polymer ?
#
loop_
_entity_poly.entity_id
_entity_poly.type
_entity_poly.pdbx_seq_one_letter_code
_entity_poly.pdbx_strand_id
1 'polypeptide(L)'
;MNRNPANRALPVGLVVLLAGATMTATPVLALSEFQGAPAPIAGEQNAAPGDEAEEAAPEERTPLEIPMPDPLVDRTAVELKDDEIAAPDVVEPVEVLTDVSKIPVPVARMRELIVEAAASGDIERLRPLLGKGPTQTQVTATAGEDDPIAALKSLSGDQDGIEILAILLDVMSTGFVLADKGTPEEAYVWPYFAEKPLSSLTAPEKVDLFRLVTAGDFAGMEEFGTYNFYRVGITPDGKWKFFVAGD
;
A
#
# COMPACT_ATOMS: atom_id res chain seq x y z
N MET A 1 71.46 -30.34 13.80
CA MET A 1 72.07 -29.17 14.48
C MET A 1 71.33 -27.92 13.99
N ASN A 2 70.91 -26.91 14.75
CA ASN A 2 71.06 -26.51 16.16
C ASN A 2 69.91 -25.50 16.41
N ARG A 3 68.91 -25.82 17.23
CA ARG A 3 68.60 -25.23 18.56
C ARG A 3 68.64 -23.68 18.68
N ASN A 4 67.46 -23.17 19.05
CA ASN A 4 67.04 -21.86 19.62
C ASN A 4 67.92 -21.42 20.84
N PRO A 5 67.87 -20.15 21.34
CA PRO A 5 66.83 -19.80 22.31
C PRO A 5 66.39 -18.31 22.44
N ALA A 6 65.09 -18.13 22.67
CA ALA A 6 64.41 -17.45 23.79
C ALA A 6 64.88 -16.09 24.39
N ASN A 7 63.83 -15.37 24.83
CA ASN A 7 63.71 -14.43 25.96
C ASN A 7 64.03 -12.95 25.76
N ARG A 8 62.99 -12.11 25.93
CA ARG A 8 62.79 -11.40 27.20
C ARG A 8 61.36 -10.88 27.38
N ALA A 9 60.68 -11.47 28.34
CA ALA A 9 59.53 -10.90 29.03
C ALA A 9 60.00 -9.81 30.01
N LEU A 10 59.17 -8.80 30.23
CA LEU A 10 59.24 -7.95 31.42
C LEU A 10 57.82 -7.54 31.83
N PRO A 11 57.39 -7.89 33.07
CA PRO A 11 56.08 -7.55 33.61
C PRO A 11 56.19 -6.33 34.54
N VAL A 12 55.27 -5.40 34.43
CA VAL A 12 54.89 -4.44 35.47
C VAL A 12 53.38 -4.21 35.26
N GLY A 13 52.45 -4.49 36.16
CA GLY A 13 52.53 -4.59 37.60
C GLY A 13 51.84 -3.39 38.24
N LEU A 14 50.55 -3.59 38.57
CA LEU A 14 49.82 -2.96 39.68
C LEU A 14 49.20 -1.55 39.45
N VAL A 15 47.88 -1.41 39.54
CA VAL A 15 47.09 -1.14 40.76
C VAL A 15 45.63 -0.87 40.37
N VAL A 16 44.73 -1.54 41.07
CA VAL A 16 43.27 -1.43 41.09
C VAL A 16 42.82 -0.10 41.71
N LEU A 17 41.80 0.55 41.15
CA LEU A 17 40.86 1.33 41.96
C LEU A 17 39.42 1.26 41.42
N LEU A 18 38.54 1.01 42.39
CA LEU A 18 37.16 0.56 42.31
C LEU A 18 36.23 1.76 42.52
N ALA A 19 35.29 2.02 41.61
CA ALA A 19 34.02 2.72 41.84
C ALA A 19 33.16 2.49 40.57
N GLY A 20 32.00 1.83 40.59
CA GLY A 20 30.98 1.79 41.63
C GLY A 20 29.91 2.85 41.37
N ALA A 21 29.19 2.77 40.24
CA ALA A 21 27.95 3.52 40.02
C ALA A 21 27.05 2.77 39.01
N THR A 22 26.26 1.83 39.50
CA THR A 22 25.09 1.31 38.76
C THR A 22 23.98 2.35 38.85
N MET A 23 23.86 3.19 37.83
CA MET A 23 22.68 4.06 37.65
C MET A 23 21.55 3.20 37.07
N THR A 24 20.63 2.78 37.93
CA THR A 24 19.33 2.24 37.51
C THR A 24 18.49 3.39 36.97
N ALA A 25 18.35 3.47 35.64
CA ALA A 25 17.40 4.38 35.02
C ALA A 25 15.97 3.92 35.33
N THR A 26 15.24 4.68 36.13
CA THR A 26 13.78 4.53 36.31
C THR A 26 13.06 5.18 35.12
N PRO A 27 12.11 4.50 34.45
CA PRO A 27 11.27 5.16 33.46
C PRO A 27 10.30 6.11 34.16
N VAL A 28 10.45 7.41 33.90
CA VAL A 28 9.43 8.41 34.20
C VAL A 28 8.35 8.29 33.13
N LEU A 29 7.27 7.58 33.45
CA LEU A 29 6.02 7.66 32.70
C LEU A 29 5.34 8.97 33.08
N ALA A 30 5.65 10.04 32.35
CA ALA A 30 4.88 11.28 32.42
C ALA A 30 3.57 11.08 31.65
N LEU A 31 2.53 10.69 32.37
CA LEU A 31 1.15 10.82 31.94
C LEU A 31 0.84 12.31 31.83
N SER A 32 0.98 12.86 30.62
CA SER A 32 0.56 14.23 30.33
C SER A 32 -0.96 14.28 30.51
N GLU A 33 -1.35 14.81 31.66
CA GLU A 33 -2.67 15.26 32.04
C GLU A 33 -3.38 15.96 30.87
N PHE A 34 -4.52 15.40 30.46
CA PHE A 34 -5.44 15.98 29.50
C PHE A 34 -6.01 17.26 30.13
N GLN A 35 -5.51 18.43 29.73
CA GLN A 35 -6.09 19.72 30.11
C GLN A 35 -7.58 19.73 29.69
N GLY A 36 -8.45 19.96 30.68
CA GLY A 36 -9.89 19.95 30.53
C GLY A 36 -10.40 20.89 29.43
N ALA A 37 -11.36 20.39 28.67
CA ALA A 37 -12.15 21.19 27.74
C ALA A 37 -12.95 22.27 28.52
N PRO A 38 -13.02 23.51 28.03
CA PRO A 38 -13.89 24.52 28.62
C PRO A 38 -15.36 24.21 28.33
N ALA A 39 -16.21 24.42 29.35
CA ALA A 39 -17.66 24.30 29.31
C ALA A 39 -18.32 25.29 28.31
N PRO A 40 -19.52 25.00 27.78
CA PRO A 40 -20.17 25.84 26.78
C PRO A 40 -20.68 27.14 27.41
N ILE A 41 -20.32 28.25 26.78
CA ILE A 41 -20.86 29.58 27.07
C ILE A 41 -22.29 29.66 26.50
N ALA A 42 -23.26 29.78 27.40
CA ALA A 42 -24.63 30.10 27.10
C ALA A 42 -24.84 31.62 27.24
N GLY A 43 -25.51 32.19 26.24
CA GLY A 43 -26.24 33.45 26.35
C GLY A 43 -25.73 34.54 25.43
N GLU A 44 -26.51 34.87 24.40
CA GLU A 44 -26.97 36.25 24.22
C GLU A 44 -28.27 36.29 23.44
N GLN A 45 -29.24 36.93 24.08
CA GLN A 45 -30.61 37.15 23.67
C GLN A 45 -30.63 38.21 22.57
N ASN A 46 -31.41 38.00 21.52
CA ASN A 46 -31.88 39.11 20.69
C ASN A 46 -33.41 39.01 20.55
N ALA A 47 -34.04 40.12 20.90
CA ALA A 47 -35.47 40.32 21.02
C ALA A 47 -36.17 40.43 19.66
N ALA A 48 -37.44 40.02 19.66
CA ALA A 48 -38.40 40.17 18.56
C ALA A 48 -38.94 41.61 18.44
N PRO A 49 -39.66 41.90 17.34
CA PRO A 49 -41.06 42.32 17.42
C PRO A 49 -41.94 41.35 16.60
N GLY A 50 -43.08 40.82 17.09
CA GLY A 50 -44.35 41.50 17.32
C GLY A 50 -45.05 41.70 15.96
N ASP A 51 -46.27 41.26 15.66
CA ASP A 51 -47.43 40.67 16.35
C ASP A 51 -48.34 40.15 15.20
N GLU A 52 -49.20 39.16 15.46
CA GLU A 52 -50.51 38.92 14.82
C GLU A 52 -50.98 37.48 15.08
N ALA A 53 -52.04 37.39 15.87
CA ALA A 53 -52.73 36.19 16.26
C ALA A 53 -53.78 35.80 15.21
N GLU A 54 -53.87 34.52 14.86
CA GLU A 54 -55.12 33.93 14.40
C GLU A 54 -55.17 32.41 14.69
N GLU A 55 -55.92 32.11 15.75
CA GLU A 55 -56.90 31.03 15.91
C GLU A 55 -56.88 29.81 14.96
N ALA A 56 -56.64 28.60 15.52
CA ALA A 56 -57.48 27.40 15.35
C ALA A 56 -56.76 26.12 15.87
N ALA A 57 -57.34 25.46 16.88
CA ALA A 57 -57.24 23.99 17.02
C ALA A 57 -58.00 23.34 15.84
N PRO A 58 -57.78 22.07 15.40
CA PRO A 58 -57.67 20.90 16.30
C PRO A 58 -56.96 19.63 15.75
N GLU A 59 -57.03 18.57 16.56
CA GLU A 59 -57.09 17.11 16.28
C GLU A 59 -55.83 16.22 16.19
N GLU A 60 -55.90 15.18 17.03
CA GLU A 60 -55.09 13.98 17.11
C GLU A 60 -55.04 13.27 15.75
N ARG A 61 -53.83 13.06 15.23
CA ARG A 61 -53.62 12.23 14.05
C ARG A 61 -53.52 10.78 14.48
N THR A 62 -54.59 10.01 14.26
CA THR A 62 -54.48 8.56 14.08
C THR A 62 -53.63 8.27 12.83
N PRO A 63 -52.79 7.22 12.82
CA PRO A 63 -52.00 6.89 11.64
C PRO A 63 -52.90 6.46 10.47
N LEU A 64 -52.79 7.17 9.35
CA LEU A 64 -53.37 6.77 8.06
C LEU A 64 -52.59 5.55 7.52
N GLU A 65 -53.26 4.41 7.42
CA GLU A 65 -52.80 3.25 6.64
C GLU A 65 -52.76 3.64 5.15
N ILE A 66 -51.57 3.61 4.55
CA ILE A 66 -51.42 3.74 3.10
C ILE A 66 -51.64 2.34 2.50
N PRO A 67 -52.64 2.13 1.63
CA PRO A 67 -52.82 0.86 0.94
C PRO A 67 -51.71 0.68 -0.11
N MET A 68 -51.02 -0.47 -0.08
CA MET A 68 -50.05 -0.86 -1.11
C MET A 68 -50.77 -1.14 -2.44
N PRO A 69 -50.24 -0.66 -3.59
CA PRO A 69 -50.79 -1.00 -4.89
C PRO A 69 -50.43 -2.44 -5.30
N ASP A 70 -51.36 -3.11 -5.99
CA ASP A 70 -51.18 -4.45 -6.55
C ASP A 70 -50.10 -4.47 -7.66
N PRO A 71 -49.33 -5.57 -7.78
CA PRO A 71 -48.30 -5.70 -8.81
C PRO A 71 -48.92 -5.99 -10.19
N LEU A 72 -48.83 -5.02 -11.09
CA LEU A 72 -49.08 -5.19 -12.52
C LEU A 72 -47.87 -5.86 -13.19
N VAL A 73 -47.85 -7.21 -13.22
CA VAL A 73 -46.99 -7.95 -14.17
C VAL A 73 -47.83 -9.01 -14.88
N ASP A 74 -48.17 -8.71 -16.13
CA ASP A 74 -48.72 -9.65 -17.09
C ASP A 74 -47.63 -10.69 -17.43
N ARG A 75 -47.87 -11.97 -17.11
CA ARG A 75 -46.91 -13.08 -17.24
C ARG A 75 -46.87 -13.69 -18.64
N THR A 76 -47.17 -12.91 -19.68
CA THR A 76 -47.26 -13.43 -21.03
C THR A 76 -46.69 -12.45 -22.04
N ALA A 77 -45.35 -12.44 -22.17
CA ALA A 77 -44.62 -12.28 -23.43
C ALA A 77 -43.17 -11.83 -23.16
N VAL A 78 -42.24 -12.78 -23.05
CA VAL A 78 -40.91 -12.63 -23.63
C VAL A 78 -40.45 -14.02 -24.08
N GLU A 79 -40.59 -14.32 -25.39
CA GLU A 79 -39.74 -15.31 -26.03
C GLU A 79 -38.31 -14.75 -25.98
N LEU A 80 -37.51 -15.24 -25.03
CA LEU A 80 -36.07 -15.04 -25.05
C LEU A 80 -35.51 -16.06 -26.05
N LYS A 81 -34.96 -15.56 -27.14
CA LYS A 81 -34.05 -16.33 -27.99
C LYS A 81 -32.88 -16.79 -27.13
N ASP A 82 -32.55 -18.07 -27.24
CA ASP A 82 -31.30 -18.65 -26.72
C ASP A 82 -30.12 -17.95 -27.41
N ASP A 83 -29.67 -16.84 -26.84
CA ASP A 83 -28.30 -16.40 -27.01
C ASP A 83 -27.48 -17.18 -25.98
N GLU A 84 -26.67 -18.11 -26.49
CA GLU A 84 -25.69 -18.91 -25.78
C GLU A 84 -24.79 -17.97 -24.94
N ILE A 85 -25.10 -17.86 -23.65
CA ILE A 85 -24.24 -17.19 -22.68
C ILE A 85 -22.97 -18.03 -22.61
N ALA A 86 -21.90 -17.56 -23.27
CA ALA A 86 -20.57 -18.11 -23.09
C ALA A 86 -20.28 -18.16 -21.58
N ALA A 87 -20.02 -19.36 -21.07
CA ALA A 87 -19.63 -19.54 -19.68
C ALA A 87 -18.43 -18.63 -19.37
N PRO A 88 -18.39 -17.97 -18.20
CA PRO A 88 -17.24 -17.15 -17.84
C PRO A 88 -15.98 -18.04 -17.86
N ASP A 89 -14.92 -17.54 -18.50
CA ASP A 89 -13.62 -18.20 -18.46
C ASP A 89 -13.25 -18.48 -17.00
N VAL A 90 -13.01 -19.76 -16.69
CA VAL A 90 -12.56 -20.18 -15.37
C VAL A 90 -11.14 -19.64 -15.21
N VAL A 91 -11.00 -18.48 -14.60
CA VAL A 91 -9.70 -17.92 -14.21
C VAL A 91 -9.11 -18.88 -13.18
N GLU A 92 -8.04 -19.59 -13.55
CA GLU A 92 -7.35 -20.47 -12.60
C GLU A 92 -6.90 -19.64 -11.39
N PRO A 93 -7.03 -20.16 -10.16
CA PRO A 93 -6.64 -19.42 -8.96
C PRO A 93 -5.17 -19.01 -9.05
N VAL A 94 -4.91 -17.70 -9.04
CA VAL A 94 -3.54 -17.16 -9.02
C VAL A 94 -2.89 -17.56 -7.68
N GLU A 95 -1.77 -18.29 -7.74
CA GLU A 95 -1.03 -18.70 -6.54
C GLU A 95 -0.34 -17.48 -5.91
N VAL A 96 -0.90 -17.00 -4.79
CA VAL A 96 -0.32 -15.89 -4.03
C VAL A 96 0.83 -16.39 -3.16
N LEU A 97 2.01 -15.82 -3.38
CA LEU A 97 3.23 -16.09 -2.64
C LEU A 97 3.52 -14.93 -1.68
N THR A 98 3.85 -15.26 -0.44
CA THR A 98 4.28 -14.27 0.57
C THR A 98 5.68 -14.55 1.10
N ASP A 99 6.17 -15.77 0.89
CA ASP A 99 7.45 -16.24 1.38
C ASP A 99 8.55 -16.05 0.32
N VAL A 100 9.35 -15.01 0.50
CA VAL A 100 10.48 -14.64 -0.36
C VAL A 100 11.59 -15.71 -0.36
N SER A 101 11.61 -16.66 0.59
CA SER A 101 12.56 -17.77 0.56
C SER A 101 12.23 -18.82 -0.53
N LYS A 102 11.03 -18.78 -1.10
CA LYS A 102 10.54 -19.74 -2.10
C LYS A 102 10.72 -19.28 -3.54
N ILE A 103 11.17 -18.04 -3.77
CA ILE A 103 11.47 -17.54 -5.11
C ILE A 103 12.92 -17.82 -5.53
N PRO A 104 13.23 -17.78 -6.83
CA PRO A 104 14.60 -17.91 -7.30
C PRO A 104 15.52 -16.89 -6.64
N VAL A 105 16.73 -17.34 -6.28
CA VAL A 105 17.76 -16.51 -5.63
C VAL A 105 18.02 -15.17 -6.34
N PRO A 106 18.06 -15.09 -7.68
CA PRO A 106 18.23 -13.81 -8.37
C PRO A 106 17.10 -12.81 -8.07
N VAL A 107 15.86 -13.28 -8.00
CA VAL A 107 14.68 -12.45 -7.71
C VAL A 107 14.71 -11.94 -6.27
N ALA A 108 15.00 -12.84 -5.31
CA ALA A 108 15.15 -12.47 -3.91
C ALA A 108 16.25 -11.41 -3.70
N ARG A 109 17.38 -11.58 -4.38
CA ARG A 109 18.50 -10.63 -4.33
C ARG A 109 18.12 -9.27 -4.92
N MET A 110 17.46 -9.23 -6.08
CA MET A 110 17.03 -7.96 -6.67
C MET A 110 16.03 -7.25 -5.74
N ARG A 111 15.07 -7.98 -5.17
CA ARG A 111 14.15 -7.44 -4.17
C ARG A 111 14.88 -6.84 -2.96
N GLU A 112 15.87 -7.54 -2.41
CA GLU A 112 16.67 -7.06 -1.29
C GLU A 112 17.40 -5.76 -1.62
N LEU A 113 18.04 -5.68 -2.79
CA LEU A 113 18.74 -4.47 -3.26
C LEU A 113 17.78 -3.28 -3.45
N ILE A 114 16.59 -3.53 -4.00
CA ILE A 114 15.56 -2.51 -4.16
C ILE A 114 15.11 -1.97 -2.79
N VAL A 115 14.81 -2.87 -1.86
CA VAL A 115 14.37 -2.50 -0.50
C VAL A 115 15.47 -1.74 0.24
N GLU A 116 16.74 -2.18 0.15
CA GLU A 116 17.87 -1.49 0.77
C GLU A 116 18.06 -0.07 0.20
N ALA A 117 18.01 0.05 -1.13
CA ALA A 117 18.12 1.34 -1.80
C ALA A 117 16.99 2.28 -1.40
N ALA A 118 15.74 1.81 -1.39
CA ALA A 118 14.59 2.63 -1.01
C ALA A 118 14.61 3.03 0.47
N ALA A 119 14.96 2.10 1.37
CA ALA A 119 15.06 2.37 2.81
C ALA A 119 16.16 3.39 3.18
N SER A 120 17.11 3.64 2.28
CA SER A 120 18.15 4.64 2.49
C SER A 120 17.65 6.09 2.37
N GLY A 121 16.53 6.32 1.68
CA GLY A 121 16.06 7.64 1.30
C GLY A 121 16.86 8.32 0.17
N ASP A 122 17.87 7.66 -0.40
CA ASP A 122 18.64 8.17 -1.53
C ASP A 122 18.22 7.46 -2.83
N ILE A 123 17.40 8.16 -3.63
CA ILE A 123 16.85 7.62 -4.87
C ILE A 123 17.94 7.26 -5.90
N GLU A 124 19.11 7.89 -5.85
CA GLU A 124 20.23 7.56 -6.75
C GLU A 124 20.77 6.15 -6.50
N ARG A 125 20.51 5.54 -5.33
CA ARG A 125 20.85 4.14 -5.08
C ARG A 125 20.04 3.15 -5.92
N LEU A 126 18.92 3.57 -6.52
CA LEU A 126 18.18 2.75 -7.49
C LEU A 126 18.89 2.70 -8.84
N ARG A 127 19.67 3.73 -9.21
CA ARG A 127 20.32 3.85 -10.53
C ARG A 127 21.10 2.61 -10.97
N PRO A 128 21.95 1.95 -10.14
CA PRO A 128 22.65 0.73 -10.56
C PRO A 128 21.71 -0.46 -10.79
N LEU A 129 20.48 -0.44 -10.27
CA LEU A 129 19.51 -1.52 -10.39
C LEU A 129 18.63 -1.39 -11.64
N LEU A 130 18.46 -0.17 -12.15
CA LEU A 130 17.54 0.16 -13.24
C LEU A 130 18.03 -0.24 -14.65
N GLY A 131 19.20 -0.87 -14.76
CA GLY A 131 19.77 -1.26 -16.05
C GLY A 131 20.00 -0.08 -17.01
N LYS A 132 20.31 -0.38 -18.28
CA LYS A 132 20.49 0.62 -19.35
C LYS A 132 20.10 0.02 -20.70
N GLY A 133 19.69 0.86 -21.64
CA GLY A 133 19.38 0.44 -23.01
C GLY A 133 18.32 -0.69 -23.03
N PRO A 134 18.54 -1.81 -23.74
CA PRO A 134 17.56 -2.91 -23.80
C PRO A 134 17.22 -3.56 -22.45
N THR A 135 18.09 -3.41 -21.44
CA THR A 135 17.85 -3.95 -20.10
C THR A 135 17.37 -2.88 -19.12
N GLN A 136 17.09 -1.66 -19.58
CA GLN A 136 16.56 -0.61 -18.73
C GLN A 136 15.20 -1.04 -18.17
N THR A 137 15.01 -0.83 -16.88
CA THR A 137 13.73 -1.01 -16.19
C THR A 137 12.72 -0.04 -16.77
N GLN A 138 11.53 -0.54 -17.09
CA GLN A 138 10.43 0.32 -17.49
C GLN A 138 9.90 1.06 -16.27
N VAL A 139 9.91 2.39 -16.32
CA VAL A 139 9.30 3.22 -15.28
C VAL A 139 8.20 4.06 -15.90
N THR A 140 7.15 4.35 -15.13
CA THR A 140 6.21 5.38 -15.56
C THR A 140 6.99 6.69 -15.67
N ALA A 141 6.85 7.36 -16.81
CA ALA A 141 7.58 8.57 -17.11
C ALA A 141 6.63 9.59 -17.74
N THR A 142 6.89 10.85 -17.43
CA THR A 142 6.33 11.96 -18.20
C THR A 142 7.04 12.03 -19.56
N ALA A 143 6.33 12.52 -20.58
CA ALA A 143 6.85 12.54 -21.95
C ALA A 143 8.16 13.34 -22.04
N GLY A 144 9.21 12.72 -22.62
CA GLY A 144 10.50 13.37 -22.86
C GLY A 144 11.57 13.14 -21.78
N GLU A 145 11.28 12.33 -20.75
CA GLU A 145 12.25 11.96 -19.72
C GLU A 145 12.87 10.58 -19.98
N ASP A 146 14.13 10.57 -20.41
CA ASP A 146 14.88 9.34 -20.71
C ASP A 146 15.64 8.78 -19.49
N ASP A 147 15.95 9.62 -18.49
CA ASP A 147 16.61 9.18 -17.26
C ASP A 147 15.56 8.59 -16.30
N PRO A 148 15.61 7.28 -15.98
CA PRO A 148 14.59 6.68 -15.13
C PRO A 148 14.57 7.28 -13.72
N ILE A 149 15.68 7.84 -13.20
CA ILE A 149 15.66 8.50 -11.89
C ILE A 149 14.92 9.84 -11.95
N ALA A 150 15.16 10.64 -12.99
CA ALA A 150 14.43 11.88 -13.18
C ALA A 150 12.94 11.63 -13.47
N ALA A 151 12.62 10.57 -14.22
CA ALA A 151 11.24 10.15 -14.44
C ALA A 151 10.52 9.85 -13.11
N LEU A 152 11.15 9.05 -12.25
CA LEU A 152 10.61 8.74 -10.93
C LEU A 152 10.46 10.00 -10.06
N LYS A 153 11.45 10.90 -10.03
CA LYS A 153 11.33 12.18 -9.30
C LYS A 153 10.17 13.03 -9.80
N SER A 154 9.92 13.05 -11.12
CA SER A 154 8.82 13.82 -11.70
C SER A 154 7.43 13.36 -11.26
N LEU A 155 7.31 12.09 -10.85
CA LEU A 155 6.07 11.52 -10.30
C LEU A 155 5.89 11.77 -8.80
N SER A 156 6.96 12.18 -8.11
CA SER A 156 6.98 12.42 -6.67
C SER A 156 6.41 13.80 -6.34
N GLY A 157 5.46 13.87 -5.41
CA GLY A 157 4.92 15.11 -4.88
C GLY A 157 5.95 15.96 -4.11
N ASP A 158 7.00 15.33 -3.57
CA ASP A 158 8.10 15.99 -2.85
C ASP A 158 9.26 16.44 -3.75
N GLN A 159 9.26 16.09 -5.05
CA GLN A 159 10.31 16.38 -6.05
C GLN A 159 11.68 15.72 -5.80
N ASP A 160 11.99 15.32 -4.55
CA ASP A 160 13.23 14.62 -4.20
C ASP A 160 13.15 13.11 -4.48
N GLY A 161 11.93 12.58 -4.64
CA GLY A 161 11.68 11.16 -4.92
C GLY A 161 11.39 10.34 -3.67
N ILE A 162 11.25 10.97 -2.50
CA ILE A 162 11.09 10.28 -1.22
C ILE A 162 9.75 9.56 -1.14
N GLU A 163 8.67 10.17 -1.64
CA GLU A 163 7.36 9.53 -1.74
C GLU A 163 7.43 8.26 -2.60
N ILE A 164 8.14 8.31 -3.73
CA ILE A 164 8.32 7.15 -4.60
C ILE A 164 9.08 6.02 -3.91
N LEU A 165 10.12 6.34 -3.11
CA LEU A 165 10.82 5.32 -2.32
C LEU A 165 9.91 4.70 -1.26
N ALA A 166 9.05 5.48 -0.62
CA ALA A 166 8.08 4.97 0.34
C ALA A 166 7.06 4.03 -0.33
N ILE A 167 6.47 4.45 -1.46
CA ILE A 167 5.56 3.63 -2.26
C ILE A 167 6.22 2.31 -2.67
N LEU A 168 7.48 2.37 -3.11
CA LEU A 168 8.22 1.18 -3.52
C LEU A 168 8.40 0.19 -2.36
N LEU A 169 8.67 0.67 -1.15
CA LEU A 169 8.73 -0.18 0.06
C LEU A 169 7.37 -0.79 0.40
N ASP A 170 6.30 0.00 0.35
CA ASP A 170 4.95 -0.45 0.66
C ASP A 170 4.48 -1.53 -0.32
N VAL A 171 4.68 -1.32 -1.62
CA VAL A 171 4.41 -2.33 -2.67
C VAL A 171 5.22 -3.60 -2.43
N MET A 172 6.52 -3.49 -2.16
CA MET A 172 7.41 -4.64 -1.94
C MET A 172 7.16 -5.39 -0.62
N SER A 173 6.36 -4.80 0.28
CA SER A 173 5.92 -5.42 1.54
C SER A 173 4.74 -6.38 1.38
N THR A 174 4.05 -6.32 0.23
CA THR A 174 2.89 -7.16 -0.07
C THR A 174 3.28 -8.55 -0.56
N GLY A 175 2.29 -9.44 -0.68
CA GLY A 175 2.44 -10.69 -1.41
C GLY A 175 2.63 -10.46 -2.92
N PHE A 176 3.01 -11.51 -3.64
CA PHE A 176 3.32 -11.46 -5.06
C PHE A 176 2.91 -12.74 -5.77
N VAL A 177 2.94 -12.71 -7.10
CA VAL A 177 2.57 -13.84 -7.95
C VAL A 177 3.61 -14.01 -9.07
N LEU A 178 3.71 -15.22 -9.61
CA LEU A 178 4.41 -15.42 -10.89
C LEU A 178 3.40 -15.25 -12.02
N ALA A 179 3.47 -14.11 -12.71
CA ALA A 179 2.64 -13.78 -13.85
C ALA A 179 3.25 -14.34 -15.16
N ASP A 180 2.40 -14.59 -16.14
CA ASP A 180 2.76 -14.92 -17.53
C ASP A 180 3.81 -16.02 -17.70
N LYS A 181 3.76 -17.03 -16.82
CA LYS A 181 4.73 -18.13 -16.74
C LYS A 181 4.99 -18.79 -18.10
N GLY A 182 6.26 -18.91 -18.48
CA GLY A 182 6.66 -19.55 -19.74
C GLY A 182 6.55 -18.65 -20.98
N THR A 183 6.18 -17.38 -20.82
CA THR A 183 6.17 -16.38 -21.90
C THR A 183 7.37 -15.43 -21.77
N PRO A 184 7.67 -14.62 -22.80
CA PRO A 184 8.62 -13.51 -22.67
C PRO A 184 8.24 -12.49 -21.59
N GLU A 185 6.97 -12.47 -21.18
CA GLU A 185 6.46 -11.53 -20.19
C GLU A 185 6.59 -12.02 -18.74
N GLU A 186 7.07 -13.26 -18.52
CA GLU A 186 7.19 -13.89 -17.21
C GLU A 186 7.90 -13.00 -16.17
N ALA A 187 7.21 -12.74 -15.06
CA ALA A 187 7.74 -11.92 -13.97
C ALA A 187 7.09 -12.27 -12.63
N TYR A 188 7.85 -12.09 -11.55
CA TYR A 188 7.30 -11.99 -10.20
C TYR A 188 6.76 -10.58 -10.00
N VAL A 189 5.46 -10.47 -9.73
CA VAL A 189 4.73 -9.20 -9.69
C VAL A 189 4.22 -8.88 -8.30
N TRP A 190 4.53 -7.67 -7.83
CA TRP A 190 4.00 -7.07 -6.61
C TRP A 190 3.12 -5.86 -6.97
N PRO A 191 1.99 -5.64 -6.27
CA PRO A 191 1.33 -6.58 -5.37
C PRO A 191 0.63 -7.72 -6.14
N TYR A 192 0.39 -8.87 -5.50
CA TYR A 192 -0.30 -10.01 -6.11
C TYR A 192 -1.67 -9.67 -6.72
N PHE A 193 -2.40 -8.72 -6.12
CA PHE A 193 -3.71 -8.31 -6.61
C PHE A 193 -3.67 -7.41 -7.85
N ALA A 194 -2.48 -7.01 -8.33
CA ALA A 194 -2.35 -6.40 -9.66
C ALA A 194 -2.74 -7.39 -10.77
N GLU A 195 -2.63 -8.70 -10.51
CA GLU A 195 -2.95 -9.78 -11.44
C GLU A 195 -4.31 -10.44 -11.14
N LYS A 196 -5.20 -9.74 -10.43
CA LYS A 196 -6.54 -10.23 -10.06
C LYS A 196 -7.62 -9.20 -10.42
N PRO A 197 -8.81 -9.63 -10.83
CA PRO A 197 -9.97 -8.75 -10.88
C PRO A 197 -10.29 -8.20 -9.49
N LEU A 198 -10.57 -6.90 -9.35
CA LEU A 198 -10.85 -6.30 -8.03
C LEU A 198 -12.09 -6.90 -7.36
N SER A 199 -13.08 -7.29 -8.17
CA SER A 199 -14.29 -7.97 -7.70
C SER A 199 -14.02 -9.34 -7.08
N SER A 200 -12.87 -9.95 -7.35
CA SER A 200 -12.46 -11.26 -6.81
C SER A 200 -11.73 -11.17 -5.46
N LEU A 201 -11.40 -9.94 -5.00
CA LEU A 201 -10.64 -9.77 -3.76
C LEU A 201 -11.47 -10.11 -2.53
N THR A 202 -10.93 -10.99 -1.70
CA THR A 202 -11.49 -11.34 -0.39
C THR A 202 -11.27 -10.19 0.62
N ALA A 203 -11.96 -10.22 1.75
CA ALA A 203 -11.83 -9.17 2.76
C ALA A 203 -10.38 -8.96 3.26
N PRO A 204 -9.57 -10.01 3.56
CA PRO A 204 -8.16 -9.83 3.88
C PRO A 204 -7.34 -9.21 2.74
N GLU A 205 -7.61 -9.59 1.49
CA GLU A 205 -6.88 -9.03 0.34
C GLU A 205 -7.24 -7.57 0.09
N LYS A 206 -8.50 -7.17 0.37
CA LYS A 206 -8.90 -5.77 0.39
C LYS A 206 -8.20 -4.99 1.51
N VAL A 207 -7.95 -5.60 2.66
CA VAL A 207 -7.14 -4.97 3.72
C VAL A 207 -5.72 -4.70 3.22
N ASP A 208 -5.09 -5.65 2.51
CA ASP A 208 -3.77 -5.43 1.90
C ASP A 208 -3.80 -4.28 0.88
N LEU A 209 -4.82 -4.26 0.02
CA LEU A 209 -5.03 -3.18 -0.95
C LEU A 209 -5.17 -1.81 -0.26
N PHE A 210 -5.99 -1.70 0.79
CA PHE A 210 -6.19 -0.45 1.53
C PHE A 210 -4.99 0.00 2.35
N ARG A 211 -3.92 -0.80 2.44
CA ARG A 211 -2.62 -0.33 2.95
C ARG A 211 -1.87 0.49 1.92
N LEU A 212 -2.15 0.30 0.62
CA LEU A 212 -1.50 1.02 -0.47
C LEU A 212 -2.32 2.22 -0.95
N VAL A 213 -3.64 2.09 -0.94
CA VAL A 213 -4.54 3.10 -1.53
C VAL A 213 -5.69 3.48 -0.62
N THR A 214 -6.26 4.65 -0.85
CA THR A 214 -7.40 5.13 -0.06
C THR A 214 -8.72 4.53 -0.54
N ALA A 215 -9.78 4.68 0.27
CA ALA A 215 -11.13 4.29 -0.14
C ALA A 215 -11.63 5.05 -1.38
N GLY A 216 -11.18 6.29 -1.59
CA GLY A 216 -11.51 7.08 -2.77
C GLY A 216 -10.85 6.51 -4.03
N ASP A 217 -9.57 6.16 -3.94
CA ASP A 217 -8.83 5.55 -5.05
C ASP A 217 -9.44 4.19 -5.42
N PHE A 218 -9.73 3.34 -4.43
CA PHE A 218 -10.37 2.05 -4.66
C PHE A 218 -11.71 2.17 -5.37
N ALA A 219 -12.55 3.14 -4.97
CA ALA A 219 -13.82 3.38 -5.65
C ALA A 219 -13.64 3.77 -7.13
N GLY A 220 -12.59 4.54 -7.44
CA GLY A 220 -12.22 4.84 -8.83
C GLY A 220 -11.73 3.59 -9.58
N MET A 221 -10.94 2.74 -8.94
CA MET A 221 -10.47 1.48 -9.53
C MET A 221 -11.61 0.50 -9.81
N GLU A 222 -12.66 0.47 -8.96
CA GLU A 222 -13.83 -0.39 -9.16
C GLU A 222 -14.59 -0.08 -10.46
N GLU A 223 -14.51 1.16 -10.96
CA GLU A 223 -15.12 1.55 -12.24
C GLU A 223 -14.48 0.82 -13.43
N PHE A 224 -13.16 0.63 -13.39
CA PHE A 224 -12.39 -0.08 -14.43
C PHE A 224 -12.16 -1.57 -14.09
N GLY A 225 -12.47 -1.99 -12.86
CA GLY A 225 -12.40 -3.37 -12.38
C GLY A 225 -10.98 -3.91 -12.14
N THR A 226 -9.96 -3.06 -12.27
CA THR A 226 -8.54 -3.45 -12.19
C THR A 226 -7.75 -2.52 -11.28
N TYR A 227 -6.69 -3.07 -10.67
CA TYR A 227 -5.75 -2.28 -9.87
C TYR A 227 -4.89 -1.41 -10.79
N ASN A 228 -4.91 -0.09 -10.60
CA ASN A 228 -4.14 0.85 -11.40
C ASN A 228 -3.11 1.69 -10.61
N PHE A 229 -2.76 1.28 -9.39
CA PHE A 229 -1.65 1.91 -8.66
C PHE A 229 -0.29 1.27 -9.02
N TYR A 230 0.76 1.57 -8.26
CA TYR A 230 2.11 1.10 -8.58
C TYR A 230 2.27 -0.41 -8.50
N ARG A 231 3.02 -0.97 -9.45
CA ARG A 231 3.42 -2.38 -9.51
C ARG A 231 4.90 -2.53 -9.84
N VAL A 232 5.50 -3.58 -9.29
CA VAL A 232 6.90 -3.97 -9.50
C VAL A 232 6.95 -5.34 -10.14
N GLY A 233 7.78 -5.51 -11.17
CA GLY A 233 8.02 -6.77 -11.85
C GLY A 233 9.50 -7.13 -11.87
N ILE A 234 9.84 -8.33 -11.42
CA ILE A 234 11.21 -8.86 -11.47
C ILE A 234 11.18 -10.19 -12.24
N THR A 235 11.96 -10.30 -13.30
CA THR A 235 12.05 -11.55 -14.09
C THR A 235 12.72 -12.67 -13.30
N PRO A 236 12.51 -13.96 -13.64
CA PRO A 236 13.13 -15.09 -12.94
C PRO A 236 14.66 -15.06 -12.85
N ASP A 237 15.34 -14.41 -13.81
CA ASP A 237 16.79 -14.22 -13.82
C ASP A 237 17.27 -13.01 -13.00
N GLY A 238 16.36 -12.27 -12.35
CA GLY A 238 16.66 -11.20 -11.41
C GLY A 238 16.80 -9.81 -12.03
N LYS A 239 16.37 -9.60 -13.29
CA LYS A 239 16.27 -8.25 -13.87
C LYS A 239 15.04 -7.54 -13.31
N TRP A 240 15.23 -6.30 -12.85
CA TRP A 240 14.10 -5.43 -12.52
C TRP A 240 13.44 -4.98 -13.84
N LYS A 241 12.30 -5.58 -14.16
CA LYS A 241 11.63 -5.42 -15.45
C LYS A 241 10.86 -4.12 -15.52
N PHE A 242 10.04 -3.84 -14.50
CA PHE A 242 9.23 -2.64 -14.44
C PHE A 242 9.00 -2.16 -13.02
N PHE A 243 8.79 -0.84 -12.89
CA PHE A 243 8.16 -0.19 -11.76
C PHE A 243 7.27 0.93 -12.29
N VAL A 244 5.98 0.63 -12.42
CA VAL A 244 5.04 1.46 -13.17
C VAL A 244 3.77 1.69 -12.35
N ALA A 245 3.20 2.88 -12.43
CA ALA A 245 1.80 3.13 -12.10
C ALA A 245 0.90 2.52 -13.18
N GLY A 246 -0.26 2.01 -12.81
CA GLY A 246 -1.31 1.68 -13.77
C GLY A 246 -1.97 2.95 -14.34
N ASP A 247 -2.79 2.73 -15.36
CA ASP A 247 -3.66 3.73 -15.99
C ASP A 247 -5.10 3.32 -15.66
#